data_AF-A0A6P5Q7K1-F1
#
_entry.id   AF-A0A6P5Q7K1-F1
#
_cell.length_a   1.000
_cell.length_b   1.000
_cell.length_c   1.000
_cell.angle_alpha   90.00
_cell.angle_beta   90.00
_cell.angle_gamma   90.00
#
_symmetry.space_group_name_H-M   'P 1'
#
loop_
_entity.id
_entity.type
_entity.pdbx_description
1 polymer ?
#
loop_
_entity_poly.entity_id
_entity_poly.type
_entity_poly.pdbx_seq_one_letter_code
_entity_poly.pdbx_strand_id
1 'polypeptide(L)'
;MSEAGNVASGLGLPGEVSQWSLKRYGRFMLLDNGESPGPSSEAAAVGSPTWKVFESSEESGSLVLTIVVSGHFFISQGQTLLEGFSLIGSKNWLKIVRRMDCLLFGTTIKNKSRMFRVQFSGESKEEALERCCGCVQTLAQYVTVQEPDSTTQELQQSRGPREAGESQGKDPLQQGPSLTLEQHVCMAAGAGALQERTSVTHLAQSILAPEKLTLAYEGSSWGTEELGPFLRLCLMDQNFPAFVEEVEKELKKITGLRN
;
A
#
# COMPACT_ATOMS: atom_id res chain seq x y z
N MET A 1 -5.15 -47.34 -4.06
CA MET A 1 -3.74 -47.19 -4.46
C MET A 1 -3.76 -46.93 -5.96
N SER A 2 -3.47 -45.75 -6.50
CA SER A 2 -2.63 -44.66 -5.99
C SER A 2 -3.04 -43.33 -6.63
N GLU A 3 -2.77 -42.25 -5.89
CA GLU A 3 -2.88 -40.84 -6.27
C GLU A 3 -2.18 -40.49 -7.60
N ALA A 4 -2.77 -39.56 -8.34
CA ALA A 4 -2.05 -38.71 -9.28
C ALA A 4 -2.13 -37.27 -8.75
N GLY A 5 -0.99 -36.79 -8.26
CA GLY A 5 -0.81 -35.46 -7.67
C GLY A 5 -1.06 -34.34 -8.68
N ASN A 6 -1.88 -33.38 -8.24
CA ASN A 6 -2.11 -32.11 -8.89
C ASN A 6 -0.89 -31.21 -8.66
N VAL A 7 -0.06 -31.02 -9.68
CA VAL A 7 1.04 -30.05 -9.64
C VAL A 7 0.45 -28.69 -9.97
N ALA A 8 0.35 -27.84 -8.94
CA ALA A 8 0.01 -26.45 -9.06
C ALA A 8 1.03 -25.73 -9.95
N SER A 9 0.55 -25.14 -11.05
CA SER A 9 1.31 -24.18 -11.87
C SER A 9 1.47 -22.87 -11.09
N GLY A 10 2.39 -22.86 -10.13
CA GLY A 10 2.89 -21.63 -9.52
C GLY A 10 3.82 -20.92 -10.51
N LEU A 11 3.37 -19.76 -11.01
CA LEU A 11 4.27 -18.81 -11.67
C LEU A 11 5.23 -18.27 -10.61
N GLY A 12 6.41 -18.88 -10.52
CA GLY A 12 7.42 -18.58 -9.52
C GLY A 12 8.22 -17.32 -9.84
N LEU A 13 8.21 -16.37 -8.89
CA LEU A 13 9.37 -15.58 -8.50
C LEU A 13 9.40 -15.59 -6.96
N PRO A 14 10.28 -16.38 -6.32
CA PRO A 14 10.25 -16.55 -4.87
C PRO A 14 11.02 -15.41 -4.20
N GLY A 15 10.32 -14.35 -3.79
CA GLY A 15 10.87 -13.38 -2.83
C GLY A 15 10.46 -11.92 -3.01
N GLU A 16 10.01 -11.50 -4.19
CA GLU A 16 9.70 -10.09 -4.49
C GLU A 16 8.20 -9.74 -4.50
N VAL A 17 7.34 -10.73 -4.29
CA VAL A 17 5.90 -10.56 -4.45
C VAL A 17 5.16 -11.28 -3.34
N SER A 18 4.29 -10.56 -2.64
CA SER A 18 3.35 -11.11 -1.68
C SER A 18 1.98 -11.24 -2.31
N GLN A 19 1.36 -12.42 -2.20
CA GLN A 19 0.06 -12.71 -2.80
C GLN A 19 -0.91 -13.31 -1.79
N TRP A 20 -2.18 -12.94 -1.93
CA TRP A 20 -3.27 -13.47 -1.12
C TRP A 20 -4.46 -13.82 -2.01
N SER A 21 -4.98 -15.04 -1.83
CA SER A 21 -6.21 -15.46 -2.47
C SER A 21 -7.42 -14.75 -1.86
N LEU A 22 -8.34 -14.35 -2.72
CA LEU A 22 -9.57 -13.67 -2.33
C LEU A 22 -10.77 -14.55 -2.62
N LYS A 23 -11.77 -14.50 -1.73
CA LYS A 23 -13.08 -15.12 -1.95
C LYS A 23 -13.94 -14.24 -2.86
N ARG A 24 -13.96 -12.93 -2.58
CA ARG A 24 -14.81 -11.95 -3.27
C ARG A 24 -14.10 -10.62 -3.44
N TYR A 25 -14.45 -9.95 -4.52
CA TYR A 25 -14.10 -8.57 -4.81
C TYR A 25 -15.36 -7.81 -5.22
N GLY A 26 -15.54 -6.58 -4.76
CA GLY A 26 -16.71 -5.77 -5.08
C GLY A 26 -16.34 -4.34 -5.43
N ARG A 27 -16.83 -3.84 -6.56
CA ARG A 27 -16.75 -2.41 -6.93
C ARG A 27 -18.04 -1.70 -6.58
N PHE A 28 -17.90 -0.55 -5.93
CA PHE A 28 -19.04 0.34 -5.72
C PHE A 28 -19.37 1.05 -7.03
N MET A 29 -20.64 1.01 -7.44
CA MET A 29 -21.14 1.70 -8.62
C MET A 29 -22.34 2.56 -8.22
N LEU A 30 -22.33 3.81 -8.70
CA LEU A 30 -23.53 4.62 -8.74
C LEU A 30 -24.22 4.31 -10.06
N LEU A 31 -25.44 3.78 -10.02
CA LEU A 31 -26.26 3.66 -11.23
C LEU A 31 -26.61 5.09 -11.67
N ASP A 32 -26.32 5.42 -12.93
CA ASP A 32 -26.85 6.64 -13.54
C ASP A 32 -28.19 6.27 -14.19
N ASN A 33 -29.25 6.99 -13.83
CA ASN A 33 -30.59 6.68 -14.32
C ASN A 33 -30.88 7.61 -15.51
N GLY A 34 -30.44 7.24 -16.71
CA GLY A 34 -30.80 7.91 -17.98
C GLY A 34 -30.78 6.88 -19.12
N GLU A 35 -31.75 6.78 -20.02
CA GLU A 35 -32.65 7.77 -20.61
C GLU A 35 -34.12 7.29 -20.67
N SER A 36 -35.06 8.17 -20.31
CA SER A 36 -36.40 8.18 -20.91
C SER A 36 -36.77 9.64 -21.17
N PRO A 37 -37.05 10.04 -22.43
CA PRO A 37 -37.48 11.40 -22.72
C PRO A 37 -38.95 11.55 -22.36
N GLY A 38 -39.23 12.25 -21.26
CA GLY A 38 -40.59 12.64 -20.87
C GLY A 38 -40.54 13.87 -19.95
N PRO A 39 -41.12 15.02 -20.32
CA PRO A 39 -41.00 16.23 -19.54
C PRO A 39 -42.07 16.23 -18.44
N SER A 40 -41.69 15.83 -17.23
CA SER A 40 -42.24 16.36 -15.97
C SER A 40 -41.72 15.53 -14.80
N SER A 41 -40.81 16.12 -14.02
CA SER A 41 -40.91 16.21 -12.55
C SER A 41 -39.54 16.56 -11.99
N GLU A 42 -39.45 17.70 -11.32
CA GLU A 42 -38.29 18.16 -10.58
C GLU A 42 -38.03 17.24 -9.38
N ALA A 43 -37.14 16.27 -9.56
CA ALA A 43 -36.25 15.74 -8.53
C ALA A 43 -35.18 14.94 -9.26
N ALA A 44 -33.93 15.42 -9.24
CA ALA A 44 -32.81 14.63 -9.72
C ALA A 44 -32.74 13.34 -8.90
N ALA A 45 -33.31 12.26 -9.42
CA ALA A 45 -33.27 10.94 -8.82
C ALA A 45 -31.83 10.42 -8.95
N VAL A 46 -31.02 10.72 -7.95
CA VAL A 46 -29.69 10.15 -7.76
C VAL A 46 -29.86 8.63 -7.76
N GLY A 47 -29.26 7.94 -8.73
CA GLY A 47 -29.48 6.50 -8.87
C GLY A 47 -28.97 5.72 -7.67
N SER A 48 -29.51 4.52 -7.48
CA SER A 48 -29.26 3.73 -6.28
C SER A 48 -27.82 3.22 -6.23
N PRO A 49 -27.15 3.32 -5.07
CA PRO A 49 -25.81 2.78 -4.92
C PRO A 49 -25.86 1.24 -4.95
N THR A 50 -25.02 0.62 -5.77
CA THR A 50 -24.94 -0.84 -5.89
C THR A 50 -23.49 -1.34 -5.88
N TRP A 51 -23.30 -2.63 -5.60
CA TRP A 51 -22.00 -3.29 -5.65
C TRP A 51 -21.96 -4.27 -6.82
N LYS A 52 -21.03 -4.07 -7.76
CA LYS A 52 -20.69 -5.08 -8.76
C LYS A 52 -19.71 -6.07 -8.12
N VAL A 53 -20.18 -7.29 -7.85
CA VAL A 53 -19.44 -8.33 -7.12
C VAL A 53 -18.86 -9.36 -8.09
N PHE A 54 -17.63 -9.76 -7.82
CA PHE A 54 -16.86 -10.81 -8.48
C PHE A 54 -16.52 -11.86 -7.42
N GLU A 55 -16.67 -13.13 -7.76
CA GLU A 55 -16.35 -14.25 -6.87
C GLU A 55 -15.34 -15.16 -7.54
N SER A 56 -14.47 -15.78 -6.74
CA SER A 56 -13.54 -16.81 -7.22
C SER A 56 -14.32 -18.08 -7.54
N SER A 57 -14.18 -18.57 -8.76
CA SER A 57 -14.78 -19.84 -9.21
C SER A 57 -13.89 -20.52 -10.24
N GLU A 58 -14.14 -21.80 -10.51
CA GLU A 58 -13.42 -22.54 -11.55
C GLU A 58 -13.70 -21.97 -12.95
N GLU A 59 -14.92 -21.47 -13.20
CA GLU A 59 -15.33 -20.90 -14.49
C GLU A 59 -14.78 -19.48 -14.73
N SER A 60 -14.81 -18.62 -13.69
CA SER A 60 -14.41 -17.21 -13.81
C SER A 60 -12.93 -16.98 -13.47
N GLY A 61 -12.26 -17.97 -12.89
CA GLY A 61 -10.89 -17.87 -12.39
C GLY A 61 -10.79 -17.32 -10.97
N SER A 62 -9.64 -17.59 -10.36
CA SER A 62 -9.33 -17.19 -8.99
C SER A 62 -9.00 -15.70 -8.89
N LEU A 63 -9.54 -15.04 -7.85
CA LEU A 63 -9.18 -13.68 -7.47
C LEU A 63 -7.90 -13.69 -6.61
N VAL A 64 -6.93 -12.87 -6.99
CA VAL A 64 -5.65 -12.75 -6.29
C VAL A 64 -5.32 -11.28 -6.05
N LEU A 65 -5.01 -10.94 -4.81
CA LEU A 65 -4.41 -9.66 -4.43
C LEU A 65 -2.90 -9.83 -4.41
N THR A 66 -2.20 -8.94 -5.09
CA THR A 66 -0.74 -8.97 -5.23
C THR A 66 -0.13 -7.64 -4.80
N ILE A 67 0.90 -7.69 -3.96
CA ILE A 67 1.74 -6.53 -3.63
C ILE A 67 3.18 -6.89 -3.98
N VAL A 68 3.77 -6.10 -4.87
CA VAL A 68 5.18 -6.23 -5.28
C VAL A 68 6.05 -5.39 -4.36
N VAL A 69 7.31 -5.79 -4.13
CA VAL A 69 8.29 -5.03 -3.32
C VAL A 69 8.50 -3.58 -3.76
N SER A 70 8.26 -3.28 -5.03
CA SER A 70 8.28 -1.91 -5.57
C SER A 70 7.07 -1.06 -5.13
N GLY A 71 6.18 -1.61 -4.30
CA GLY A 71 4.98 -0.92 -3.79
C GLY A 71 3.82 -0.91 -4.77
N HIS A 72 3.85 -1.69 -5.86
CA HIS A 72 2.70 -1.85 -6.73
C HIS A 72 1.67 -2.82 -6.17
N PHE A 73 0.41 -2.39 -6.19
CA PHE A 73 -0.75 -3.13 -5.74
C PHE A 73 -1.60 -3.55 -6.93
N PHE A 74 -2.02 -4.81 -6.94
CA PHE A 74 -2.89 -5.37 -7.96
C PHE A 74 -3.99 -6.25 -7.38
N ILE A 75 -5.15 -6.26 -8.03
CA ILE A 75 -6.15 -7.32 -7.91
C ILE A 75 -6.39 -7.87 -9.30
N SER A 76 -6.26 -9.17 -9.49
CA SER A 76 -6.54 -9.84 -10.76
C SER A 76 -7.55 -10.96 -10.57
N GLN A 77 -8.24 -11.31 -11.66
CA GLN A 77 -9.05 -12.52 -11.79
C GLN A 77 -8.58 -13.30 -13.01
N GLY A 78 -7.95 -14.45 -12.79
CA GLY A 78 -7.25 -15.16 -13.87
C GLY A 78 -6.22 -14.26 -14.55
N GLN A 79 -6.39 -14.00 -15.85
CA GLN A 79 -5.53 -13.11 -16.63
C GLN A 79 -6.02 -11.65 -16.69
N THR A 80 -7.15 -11.34 -16.07
CA THR A 80 -7.76 -10.00 -16.13
C THR A 80 -7.33 -9.17 -14.93
N LEU A 81 -6.76 -7.98 -15.18
CA LEU A 81 -6.46 -7.01 -14.12
C LEU A 81 -7.74 -6.26 -13.73
N LEU A 82 -8.10 -6.31 -12.45
CA LEU A 82 -9.24 -5.60 -11.88
C LEU A 82 -8.82 -4.28 -11.23
N GLU A 83 -7.76 -4.26 -10.44
CA GLU A 83 -7.22 -3.03 -9.87
C GLU A 83 -5.71 -3.01 -10.04
N GLY A 84 -5.15 -1.83 -10.26
CA GLY A 84 -3.72 -1.63 -10.38
C GLY A 84 -3.35 -0.19 -10.04
N PHE A 85 -2.51 0.01 -9.03
CA PHE A 85 -1.96 1.33 -8.68
C PHE A 85 -0.72 1.21 -7.81
N SER A 86 0.04 2.31 -7.68
CA SER A 86 1.17 2.39 -6.75
C SER A 86 0.70 2.77 -5.35
N LEU A 87 1.22 2.10 -4.33
CA LEU A 87 1.03 2.44 -2.92
C LEU A 87 1.98 3.57 -2.48
N ILE A 88 3.07 3.81 -3.22
CA ILE A 88 4.05 4.85 -2.93
C ILE A 88 3.37 6.22 -3.03
N GLY A 89 3.49 7.03 -1.96
CA GLY A 89 2.89 8.36 -1.91
C GLY A 89 1.35 8.36 -1.89
N SER A 90 0.71 7.23 -1.57
CA SER A 90 -0.75 7.10 -1.69
C SER A 90 -1.57 7.71 -0.54
N LYS A 91 -0.92 8.13 0.55
CA LYS A 91 -1.57 8.55 1.81
C LYS A 91 -2.60 9.69 1.66
N ASN A 92 -2.46 10.54 0.65
CA ASN A 92 -3.36 11.67 0.38
C ASN A 92 -4.61 11.30 -0.43
N TRP A 93 -4.57 10.21 -1.22
CA TRP A 93 -5.66 9.83 -2.12
C TRP A 93 -6.24 8.44 -1.84
N LEU A 94 -5.53 7.58 -1.09
CA LEU A 94 -5.96 6.22 -0.74
C LEU A 94 -6.26 6.12 0.76
N LYS A 95 -7.44 5.60 1.08
CA LYS A 95 -7.85 5.25 2.44
C LYS A 95 -8.23 3.77 2.47
N ILE A 96 -7.72 3.04 3.46
CA ILE A 96 -8.02 1.62 3.63
C ILE A 96 -8.60 1.42 5.04
N VAL A 97 -9.72 0.72 5.11
CA VAL A 97 -10.37 0.34 6.37
C VAL A 97 -10.52 -1.18 6.40
N ARG A 98 -10.09 -1.81 7.49
CA ARG A 98 -10.21 -3.25 7.70
C ARG A 98 -11.42 -3.57 8.56
N ARG A 99 -12.20 -4.58 8.22
CA ARG A 99 -13.21 -5.15 9.12
C ARG A 99 -13.16 -6.67 9.02
N MET A 100 -12.73 -7.33 10.09
CA MET A 100 -12.54 -8.80 10.11
C MET A 100 -11.58 -9.25 8.98
N ASP A 101 -12.05 -10.17 8.13
CA ASP A 101 -11.41 -10.76 6.95
C ASP A 101 -11.66 -9.93 5.67
N CYS A 102 -12.08 -8.67 5.80
CA CYS A 102 -12.39 -7.79 4.68
C CYS A 102 -11.59 -6.49 4.73
N LEU A 103 -11.23 -5.96 3.56
CA LEU A 103 -10.67 -4.62 3.40
C LEU A 103 -11.56 -3.79 2.48
N LEU A 104 -11.82 -2.55 2.86
CA LEU A 104 -12.50 -1.52 2.07
C LEU A 104 -11.47 -0.47 1.67
N PHE A 105 -11.37 -0.23 0.36
CA PHE A 105 -10.48 0.75 -0.24
C PHE A 105 -11.33 1.90 -0.79
N GLY A 106 -11.02 3.11 -0.34
CA GLY A 106 -11.55 4.35 -0.91
C GLY A 106 -10.42 5.11 -1.57
N THR A 107 -10.55 5.39 -2.87
CA THR A 107 -9.59 6.20 -3.61
C THR A 107 -10.25 7.48 -4.09
N THR A 108 -9.59 8.62 -3.93
CA THR A 108 -10.05 9.94 -4.38
C THR A 108 -8.98 10.60 -5.24
N ILE A 109 -9.21 10.66 -6.55
CA ILE A 109 -8.26 11.24 -7.52
C ILE A 109 -9.01 12.30 -8.32
N LYS A 110 -8.46 13.52 -8.40
CA LYS A 110 -9.05 14.66 -9.17
C LYS A 110 -10.55 14.86 -8.86
N ASN A 111 -10.92 14.90 -7.57
CA ASN A 111 -12.30 15.03 -7.07
C ASN A 111 -13.27 13.91 -7.47
N LYS A 112 -12.76 12.81 -8.05
CA LYS A 112 -13.54 11.60 -8.30
C LYS A 112 -13.18 10.54 -7.28
N SER A 113 -14.18 10.09 -6.54
CA SER A 113 -14.03 9.02 -5.56
C SER A 113 -14.56 7.72 -6.14
N ARG A 114 -13.85 6.62 -5.89
CA ARG A 114 -14.33 5.26 -6.12
C ARG A 114 -14.03 4.40 -4.90
N MET A 115 -14.85 3.39 -4.68
CA MET A 115 -14.66 2.44 -3.60
C MET A 115 -14.70 1.02 -4.13
N PHE A 116 -13.86 0.17 -3.56
CA PHE A 116 -13.94 -1.27 -3.76
C PHE A 116 -13.61 -1.99 -2.46
N ARG A 117 -14.08 -3.23 -2.33
CA ARG A 117 -13.84 -4.07 -1.18
C ARG A 117 -13.39 -5.46 -1.59
N VAL A 118 -12.62 -6.09 -0.72
CA VAL A 118 -12.18 -7.47 -0.88
C VAL A 118 -12.50 -8.27 0.36
N GLN A 119 -12.72 -9.56 0.17
CA GLN A 119 -12.81 -10.56 1.23
C GLN A 119 -11.77 -11.64 0.98
N PHE A 120 -10.94 -11.92 1.98
CA PHE A 120 -9.90 -12.94 1.89
C PHE A 120 -10.50 -14.34 1.91
N SER A 121 -9.89 -15.29 1.20
CA SER A 121 -10.29 -16.70 1.26
C SER A 121 -9.55 -17.47 2.35
N GLY A 122 -10.20 -18.52 2.84
CA GLY A 122 -9.60 -19.52 3.70
C GLY A 122 -10.55 -20.69 3.93
N GLU A 123 -9.99 -21.81 4.36
CA GLU A 123 -10.71 -23.02 4.76
C GLU A 123 -11.56 -22.76 6.00
N SER A 124 -11.11 -21.85 6.88
CA SER A 124 -11.85 -21.35 8.03
C SER A 124 -11.91 -19.82 8.08
N LYS A 125 -12.75 -19.28 8.97
CA LYS A 125 -12.83 -17.82 9.19
C LYS A 125 -11.54 -17.29 9.80
N GLU A 126 -10.92 -18.07 10.67
CA GLU A 126 -9.68 -17.75 11.38
C GLU A 126 -8.51 -17.67 10.39
N GLU A 127 -8.44 -18.62 9.45
CA GLU A 127 -7.40 -18.64 8.42
C GLU A 127 -7.58 -17.48 7.41
N ALA A 128 -8.82 -17.17 7.01
CA ALA A 128 -9.11 -16.00 6.18
C ALA A 128 -8.73 -14.69 6.90
N LEU A 129 -8.97 -14.61 8.21
CA LEU A 129 -8.58 -13.48 9.05
C LEU A 129 -7.06 -13.35 9.16
N GLU A 130 -6.34 -14.45 9.33
CA GLU A 130 -4.88 -14.47 9.38
C GLU A 130 -4.26 -13.99 8.06
N ARG A 131 -4.77 -14.45 6.92
CA ARG A 131 -4.36 -13.96 5.60
C ARG A 131 -4.61 -12.45 5.44
N CYS A 132 -5.77 -11.98 5.89
CA CYS A 132 -6.10 -10.56 5.93
C CYS A 132 -5.08 -9.78 6.79
N CYS A 133 -4.74 -10.27 7.99
CA CYS A 133 -3.71 -9.67 8.86
C CYS A 133 -2.36 -9.55 8.15
N GLY A 134 -1.89 -10.63 7.49
CA GLY A 134 -0.62 -10.61 6.77
C GLY A 134 -0.61 -9.60 5.61
N CYS A 135 -1.74 -9.46 4.91
CA CYS A 135 -1.90 -8.44 3.88
C CYS A 135 -1.84 -7.02 4.46
N VAL A 136 -2.53 -6.78 5.58
CA VAL A 136 -2.51 -5.48 6.27
C VAL A 136 -1.11 -5.13 6.75
N GLN A 137 -0.35 -6.08 7.30
CA GLN A 137 1.04 -5.86 7.69
C GLN A 137 1.91 -5.42 6.51
N THR A 138 1.68 -6.00 5.33
CA THR A 138 2.40 -5.59 4.11
C THR A 138 1.96 -4.21 3.63
N LEU A 139 0.66 -3.92 3.62
CA LEU A 139 0.11 -2.61 3.25
C LEU A 139 0.60 -1.49 4.18
N ALA A 140 0.73 -1.78 5.47
CA ALA A 140 1.15 -0.84 6.51
C ALA A 140 2.54 -0.24 6.27
N GLN A 141 3.38 -0.88 5.45
CA GLN A 141 4.68 -0.35 5.03
C GLN A 141 4.55 0.89 4.14
N TYR A 142 3.40 1.06 3.46
CA TYR A 142 3.18 2.13 2.47
C TYR A 142 2.08 3.11 2.89
N VAL A 143 0.98 2.61 3.45
CA VAL A 143 -0.23 3.37 3.77
C VAL A 143 -0.86 2.92 5.08
N THR A 144 -1.46 3.84 5.83
CA THR A 144 -2.14 3.51 7.09
C THR A 144 -3.45 2.77 6.80
N VAL A 145 -3.64 1.61 7.43
CA VAL A 145 -4.90 0.86 7.43
C VAL A 145 -5.64 1.14 8.72
N GLN A 146 -6.87 1.63 8.63
CA GLN A 146 -7.72 1.91 9.79
C GLN A 146 -8.44 0.64 10.22
N GLU A 147 -8.41 0.35 11.51
CA GLU A 147 -9.28 -0.66 12.12
C GLU A 147 -10.41 0.07 12.84
N PRO A 148 -11.69 -0.31 12.63
CA PRO A 148 -12.80 0.20 13.39
C PRO A 148 -12.61 -0.20 14.86
N ASP A 149 -12.14 0.73 15.67
CA ASP A 149 -12.07 0.55 17.11
C ASP A 149 -13.47 0.23 17.63
N SER A 150 -13.61 -0.90 18.34
CA SER A 150 -14.80 -1.26 19.12
C SER A 150 -15.20 -0.17 20.13
N THR A 151 -14.29 0.75 20.44
CA THR A 151 -14.47 1.86 21.39
C THR A 151 -15.46 2.94 20.92
N THR A 152 -15.77 3.05 19.62
CA THR A 152 -16.69 4.12 19.14
C THR A 152 -18.17 3.76 19.35
N GLN A 153 -18.50 2.48 19.64
CA GLN A 153 -19.88 2.07 19.95
C GLN A 153 -20.26 2.19 21.43
N GLU A 154 -19.31 2.17 22.38
CA GLU A 154 -19.62 2.36 23.81
C GLU A 154 -19.89 3.83 24.18
N LEU A 155 -19.21 4.79 23.53
CA LEU A 155 -19.37 6.22 23.85
C LEU A 155 -20.72 6.82 23.40
N GLN A 156 -21.46 6.14 22.52
CA GLN A 156 -22.83 6.54 22.14
C GLN A 156 -23.92 5.88 22.98
N GLN A 157 -23.61 4.83 23.75
CA GLN A 157 -24.57 4.15 24.64
C GLN A 157 -24.56 4.70 26.06
N SER A 158 -23.54 5.48 26.45
CA SER A 158 -23.38 6.01 27.80
C SER A 158 -23.83 7.47 27.99
N ARG A 159 -24.80 7.97 27.22
CA ARG A 159 -25.44 9.29 27.47
C ARG A 159 -26.89 9.13 27.91
N GLY A 160 -27.06 8.53 29.09
CA GLY A 160 -28.30 8.58 29.88
C GLY A 160 -28.22 9.66 30.97
N PRO A 161 -29.36 10.24 31.43
CA PRO A 161 -29.37 11.37 32.36
C PRO A 161 -28.84 10.96 33.74
N ARG A 162 -27.81 11.65 34.23
CA ARG A 162 -27.24 11.43 35.55
C ARG A 162 -27.85 12.44 36.52
N GLU A 163 -28.90 12.04 37.22
CA GLU A 163 -29.42 12.78 38.38
C GLU A 163 -28.57 12.56 39.63
N ALA A 164 -28.74 13.51 40.56
CA ALA A 164 -27.88 13.89 41.66
C ALA A 164 -27.73 12.86 42.81
N GLY A 165 -26.64 13.03 43.55
CA GLY A 165 -26.42 12.39 44.85
C GLY A 165 -25.03 12.70 45.39
N GLU A 166 -24.91 13.81 46.13
CA GLU A 166 -23.72 14.26 46.85
C GLU A 166 -23.28 13.26 47.96
N SER A 167 -21.98 13.11 48.17
CA SER A 167 -21.41 13.13 49.53
C SER A 167 -19.88 13.32 49.50
N GLN A 168 -19.44 14.25 50.37
CA GLN A 168 -18.06 14.62 50.75
C GLN A 168 -17.19 13.39 51.04
N GLY A 169 -15.88 13.36 50.82
CA GLY A 169 -14.85 14.40 50.84
C GLY A 169 -13.73 13.95 51.80
N LYS A 170 -12.47 13.97 51.34
CA LYS A 170 -11.22 14.22 52.08
C LYS A 170 -9.98 13.77 51.28
N ASP A 171 -9.26 14.76 50.80
CA ASP A 171 -7.79 14.81 50.65
C ASP A 171 -7.28 15.73 51.81
N PRO A 172 -5.97 15.88 52.17
CA PRO A 172 -4.85 15.99 51.20
C PRO A 172 -3.40 15.63 51.69
N LEU A 173 -2.43 15.78 50.75
CA LEU A 173 -0.96 16.03 50.92
C LEU A 173 -0.08 14.78 51.20
N GLN A 174 1.14 14.57 50.69
CA GLN A 174 2.22 15.35 50.05
C GLN A 174 3.33 14.30 49.69
N GLN A 175 4.07 14.28 48.57
CA GLN A 175 5.35 14.96 48.29
C GLN A 175 6.09 14.16 47.18
N GLY A 176 6.62 14.83 46.14
CA GLY A 176 7.85 14.39 45.41
C GLY A 176 9.07 15.13 46.00
N PRO A 177 10.23 15.28 45.31
CA PRO A 177 10.70 14.73 44.02
C PRO A 177 12.21 14.31 44.01
N SER A 178 12.75 13.89 42.85
CA SER A 178 13.98 14.44 42.21
C SER A 178 14.95 13.42 41.56
N LEU A 179 15.34 13.80 40.35
CA LEU A 179 16.48 13.38 39.52
C LEU A 179 17.83 13.44 40.26
N THR A 180 18.86 12.70 39.80
CA THR A 180 20.25 13.19 39.56
C THR A 180 21.11 12.15 38.82
N LEU A 181 21.87 12.66 37.84
CA LEU A 181 22.88 12.09 36.96
C LEU A 181 24.30 12.21 37.61
N GLU A 182 25.28 11.45 37.10
CA GLU A 182 26.75 11.58 37.31
C GLU A 182 27.31 10.83 38.55
N GLN A 183 28.51 10.21 38.60
CA GLN A 183 29.73 10.36 37.80
C GLN A 183 30.73 9.19 38.08
N HIS A 184 31.23 8.57 37.01
CA HIS A 184 32.64 8.26 36.65
C HIS A 184 33.71 7.59 37.58
N VAL A 185 34.60 6.86 36.85
CA VAL A 185 36.06 6.56 37.00
C VAL A 185 36.41 5.12 37.43
N CYS A 186 37.38 4.35 36.85
CA CYS A 186 38.07 4.20 35.54
C CYS A 186 39.03 2.97 35.64
N MET A 187 39.49 2.48 34.47
CA MET A 187 40.71 1.66 34.18
C MET A 187 40.64 0.12 34.36
N ALA A 188 41.27 -0.75 33.55
CA ALA A 188 42.04 -0.71 32.28
C ALA A 188 42.19 -2.19 31.81
N ALA A 189 42.14 -2.54 30.52
CA ALA A 189 43.27 -2.90 29.62
C ALA A 189 42.76 -4.06 28.72
N GLY A 190 43.05 -4.25 27.43
CA GLY A 190 43.88 -3.58 26.43
C GLY A 190 43.74 -4.33 25.07
N ALA A 191 44.44 -3.81 24.05
CA ALA A 191 44.75 -4.37 22.71
C ALA A 191 43.84 -3.99 21.51
N GLY A 192 44.23 -2.90 20.81
CA GLY A 192 44.67 -2.98 19.41
C GLY A 192 43.64 -2.91 18.26
N ALA A 193 43.34 -1.70 17.78
CA ALA A 193 43.29 -1.37 16.34
C ALA A 193 43.28 0.16 16.17
N LEU A 194 44.22 0.65 15.38
CA LEU A 194 44.58 2.05 15.18
C LEU A 194 43.52 2.71 14.27
N GLN A 195 42.71 3.62 14.82
CA GLN A 195 41.77 4.42 14.05
C GLN A 195 42.56 5.46 13.23
N GLU A 196 42.91 5.08 12.00
CA GLU A 196 43.57 5.95 11.03
C GLU A 196 42.61 7.10 10.67
N ARG A 197 42.83 8.27 11.29
CA ARG A 197 42.14 9.50 10.89
C ARG A 197 42.66 9.90 9.51
N THR A 198 41.89 9.64 8.47
CA THR A 198 42.15 10.13 7.12
C THR A 198 42.08 11.66 7.10
N SER A 199 43.16 12.30 6.65
CA SER A 199 43.22 13.76 6.50
C SER A 199 42.22 14.22 5.45
N VAL A 200 41.55 15.36 5.68
CA VAL A 200 40.64 16.02 4.72
C VAL A 200 41.31 16.21 3.36
N THR A 201 42.63 16.40 3.33
CA THR A 201 43.40 16.53 2.09
C THR A 201 43.46 15.24 1.27
N HIS A 202 43.51 14.06 1.89
CA HIS A 202 43.48 12.78 1.18
C HIS A 202 42.10 12.50 0.57
N LEU A 203 41.03 12.86 1.29
CA LEU A 203 39.66 12.75 0.80
C LEU A 203 39.42 13.69 -0.39
N ALA A 204 39.91 14.93 -0.32
CA ALA A 204 39.78 15.88 -1.42
C ALA A 204 40.51 15.40 -2.68
N GLN A 205 41.68 14.76 -2.54
CA GLN A 205 42.42 14.21 -3.67
C GLN A 205 41.74 12.99 -4.31
N SER A 206 41.02 12.16 -3.55
CA SER A 206 40.28 11.03 -4.13
C SER A 206 39.06 11.50 -4.93
N ILE A 207 38.42 12.61 -4.53
CA ILE A 207 37.27 13.18 -5.24
C ILE A 207 37.71 13.89 -6.53
N LEU A 208 38.91 14.48 -6.53
CA LEU A 208 39.44 15.23 -7.68
C LEU A 208 40.22 14.37 -8.67
N ALA A 209 40.47 13.10 -8.35
CA ALA A 209 41.06 12.17 -9.31
C ALA A 209 40.03 11.90 -10.44
N PRO A 210 40.44 11.98 -11.71
CA PRO A 210 39.55 11.66 -12.83
C PRO A 210 39.21 10.17 -12.77
N GLU A 211 38.07 9.86 -12.18
CA GLU A 211 37.51 8.53 -12.14
C GLU A 211 37.28 8.08 -13.58
N LYS A 212 37.97 7.01 -13.99
CA LYS A 212 37.68 6.31 -15.24
C LYS A 212 36.30 5.69 -15.03
N LEU A 213 35.26 6.44 -15.41
CA LEU A 213 33.85 6.14 -15.15
C LEU A 213 33.61 4.64 -15.33
N THR A 214 33.33 4.00 -14.21
CA THR A 214 33.12 2.57 -14.10
C THR A 214 32.09 2.15 -15.15
N LEU A 215 32.36 1.01 -15.78
CA LEU A 215 31.58 0.28 -16.80
C LEU A 215 30.08 0.03 -16.45
N ALA A 216 29.59 0.59 -15.35
CA ALA A 216 28.21 0.55 -14.89
C ALA A 216 27.22 1.27 -15.83
N TYR A 217 27.70 2.14 -16.73
CA TYR A 217 26.85 2.82 -17.71
C TYR A 217 26.69 2.03 -19.04
N GLU A 218 27.46 0.95 -19.24
CA GLU A 218 27.43 0.16 -20.49
C GLU A 218 26.50 -1.05 -20.43
N GLY A 219 26.04 -1.45 -19.23
CA GLY A 219 25.05 -2.50 -19.07
C GLY A 219 23.65 -1.92 -18.95
N SER A 220 22.77 -2.14 -19.93
CA SER A 220 21.34 -2.03 -19.66
C SER A 220 21.01 -3.00 -18.52
N SER A 221 20.50 -2.50 -17.39
CA SER A 221 20.08 -3.35 -16.26
C SER A 221 18.94 -4.30 -16.60
N TRP A 222 18.44 -4.23 -17.83
CA TRP A 222 17.35 -5.01 -18.38
C TRP A 222 17.94 -5.97 -19.41
N GLY A 223 17.70 -7.28 -19.22
CA GLY A 223 17.90 -8.25 -20.28
C GLY A 223 16.99 -7.91 -21.46
N THR A 224 17.47 -8.10 -22.69
CA THR A 224 16.67 -7.88 -23.92
C THR A 224 15.34 -8.65 -23.93
N GLU A 225 15.23 -9.70 -23.11
CA GLU A 225 14.04 -10.53 -22.91
C GLU A 225 12.98 -9.93 -21.97
N GLU A 226 13.35 -9.03 -21.06
CA GLU A 226 12.43 -8.43 -20.07
C GLU A 226 11.85 -7.08 -20.51
N LEU A 227 12.54 -6.41 -21.45
CA LEU A 227 12.12 -5.13 -21.99
C LEU A 227 10.77 -5.23 -22.73
N GLY A 228 10.54 -6.33 -23.46
CA GLY A 228 9.30 -6.54 -24.21
C GLY A 228 8.04 -6.58 -23.34
N PRO A 229 7.98 -7.45 -22.31
CA PRO A 229 6.88 -7.49 -21.35
C PRO A 229 6.65 -6.15 -20.62
N PHE A 230 7.73 -5.44 -20.25
CA PHE A 230 7.62 -4.14 -19.60
C PHE A 230 7.04 -3.07 -20.52
N LEU A 231 7.51 -2.99 -21.76
CA LEU A 231 6.94 -2.06 -22.75
C LEU A 231 5.45 -2.33 -22.99
N ARG A 232 5.01 -3.59 -23.02
CA ARG A 232 3.58 -3.91 -23.13
C ARG A 232 2.79 -3.41 -21.93
N LEU A 233 3.33 -3.55 -20.72
CA LEU A 233 2.70 -3.03 -19.50
C LEU A 233 2.59 -1.50 -19.53
N CYS A 234 3.64 -0.82 -19.97
CA CYS A 234 3.63 0.63 -20.17
C CYS A 234 2.57 1.06 -21.21
N LEU A 235 2.47 0.34 -22.33
CA LEU A 235 1.50 0.64 -23.39
C LEU A 235 0.04 0.31 -23.00
N MET A 236 -0.18 -0.45 -21.93
CA MET A 236 -1.52 -0.66 -21.35
C MET A 236 -1.98 0.52 -20.49
N ASP A 237 -1.09 1.39 -20.03
CA ASP A 237 -1.46 2.64 -19.36
C ASP A 237 -1.75 3.74 -20.38
N GLN A 238 -2.99 4.23 -20.38
CA GLN A 238 -3.42 5.29 -21.30
C GLN A 238 -2.71 6.63 -21.07
N ASN A 239 -2.06 6.83 -19.92
CA ASN A 239 -1.30 8.03 -19.62
C ASN A 239 0.18 7.91 -20.01
N PHE A 240 0.64 6.71 -20.38
CA PHE A 240 2.04 6.48 -20.70
C PHE A 240 2.56 7.35 -21.86
N PRO A 241 1.82 7.57 -22.97
CA PRO A 241 2.27 8.47 -24.03
C PRO A 241 2.55 9.90 -23.54
N ALA A 242 1.66 10.45 -22.71
CA ALA A 242 1.82 11.79 -22.15
C ALA A 242 3.01 11.88 -21.18
N PHE A 243 3.24 10.83 -20.39
CA PHE A 243 4.41 10.71 -19.52
C PHE A 243 5.72 10.69 -20.33
N VAL A 244 5.77 9.92 -21.43
CA VAL A 244 6.94 9.88 -22.32
C VAL A 244 7.24 11.25 -22.92
N GLU A 245 6.23 12.00 -23.36
CA GLU A 245 6.39 13.37 -23.85
C GLU A 245 6.97 14.32 -22.79
N GLU A 246 6.51 14.22 -21.54
CA GLU A 246 7.06 14.99 -20.42
C GLU A 246 8.53 14.64 -20.15
N VAL A 247 8.87 13.34 -20.17
CA VAL A 247 10.26 12.88 -20.00
C VAL A 247 11.14 13.39 -21.13
N GLU A 248 10.71 13.31 -22.39
CA GLU A 248 11.44 13.86 -23.53
C GLU A 248 11.67 15.36 -23.39
N LYS A 249 10.65 16.11 -22.95
CA LYS A 249 10.75 17.55 -22.73
C LYS A 249 11.77 17.86 -21.64
N GLU A 250 11.81 17.10 -20.56
CA GLU A 250 12.80 17.28 -19.49
C GLU A 250 14.21 16.91 -19.96
N LEU A 251 14.37 15.83 -20.72
CA LEU A 251 15.65 15.43 -21.31
C LEU A 251 16.19 16.50 -22.28
N LYS A 252 15.31 17.13 -23.09
CA LYS A 252 15.70 18.24 -23.97
C LYS A 252 16.20 19.46 -23.19
N LYS A 253 15.63 19.75 -22.01
CA LYS A 253 16.15 20.82 -21.12
C LYS A 253 17.56 20.51 -20.61
N ILE A 254 17.82 19.25 -20.26
CA ILE A 254 19.10 18.80 -19.70
C ILE A 254 20.18 18.75 -20.80
N THR A 255 19.82 18.26 -21.99
CA THR A 255 20.77 18.08 -23.11
C THR A 255 20.99 19.34 -23.94
N GLY A 256 20.23 20.41 -23.71
CA GLY A 256 20.42 21.71 -24.36
C GLY A 256 20.13 21.75 -25.86
N LEU A 257 19.58 20.67 -26.45
CA LEU A 257 19.14 20.68 -27.85
C LEU A 257 17.89 21.55 -27.98
N ARG A 258 18.12 22.79 -28.44
CA ARG A 258 17.08 23.69 -28.95
C ARG A 258 16.87 23.34 -30.42
N ASN A 259 15.62 23.09 -30.82
CA ASN A 259 15.21 22.87 -32.21
C ASN A 259 15.68 24.01 -33.14
#